data_AF-A0A4Q3J8M9-F1
#
_entry.id   AF-A0A4Q3J8M9-F1
#
_cell.length_a   1.000
_cell.length_b   1.000
_cell.length_c   1.000
_cell.angle_alpha   90.00
_cell.angle_beta   90.00
_cell.angle_gamma   90.00
#
_symmetry.space_group_name_H-M   'P 1'
#
loop_
_entity.id
_entity.type
_entity.pdbx_description
1 polymer ?
#
loop_
_entity_poly.entity_id
_entity_poly.type
_entity_poly.pdbx_seq_one_letter_code
_entity_poly.pdbx_strand_id
1 'polypeptide(L)'
;FRKDKDYIVRNDEVVIIDEFSGRMMPGRRYSEGLHQALEAKEHVKIQAENQTLASITFQNYFRLYKKLAGMTGTAATEAEEFADIYGLNVVTIPTNVPIKRLDEDDAIFRTAAEKFDEIADVIADCRKRGQPILVGTTSIEKSEMLADLLRQRGVENLAVLNARHHEQEAQIIADAGVSGAVTIATNMAGRGTDIQLGGNLEMRIEREAHGLEGAEREAKIADIKRTIAEDKAKVLEAGGLFIVGTERHESRRIDNQLRGRAGRQGDPGRSKFFLSLQDDLMRIFPVESMDSMLGKLGLEQGESITHPWVTKAIERAQGRVEARNFDIRKNILKYDDVMNDQRKVIFEQRLELMDDDNVSETIDGMRHDVVDSIIAKGIPERAYPEQWNVEQMEAAAKTYLNVEAPIKAWAEEEGIDVEQVRERLINLADEKAAAKVAQYSPNIMRQVEKQILLQSIDGLWREHLVTLDHLSKVVGWRGLAQRDPLNEYKQEAYELFQTLLTNLRELVTTQLSHVEIQMREPEPPPQPDFSRLSEIHVDPTTGENDAATGVSGTLGLATAAVGALADGSNDQADADPRLRPIDPKLLVGVSRNAPCPCGSGRKFKHCHGSY
;
A
#
# COMPACT_ATOMS: atom_id res chain seq x y z
N PHE A 1 6.49 -22.53 -5.19
CA PHE A 1 7.11 -22.20 -3.91
C PHE A 1 8.19 -23.21 -3.52
N ARG A 2 9.40 -22.94 -4.01
CA ARG A 2 10.64 -23.61 -3.65
C ARG A 2 11.40 -22.75 -2.64
N LYS A 3 11.80 -23.36 -1.52
CA LYS A 3 12.68 -22.75 -0.52
C LYS A 3 14.02 -22.39 -1.17
N ASP A 4 14.60 -21.27 -0.73
CA ASP A 4 15.86 -20.69 -1.23
C ASP A 4 15.83 -20.17 -2.67
N LYS A 5 14.64 -20.16 -3.30
CA LYS A 5 14.41 -19.53 -4.60
C LYS A 5 13.26 -18.53 -4.56
N ASP A 6 12.08 -18.97 -4.13
CA ASP A 6 10.86 -18.14 -4.11
C ASP A 6 10.68 -17.47 -2.73
N TYR A 7 11.26 -18.06 -1.69
CA TYR A 7 11.25 -17.55 -0.30
C TYR A 7 12.39 -18.18 0.50
N ILE A 8 12.78 -17.54 1.59
CA ILE A 8 13.66 -18.11 2.61
C ILE A 8 12.96 -18.14 3.96
N VAL A 9 13.49 -18.92 4.90
CA VAL A 9 13.09 -18.87 6.31
C VAL A 9 14.20 -18.22 7.11
N ARG A 10 13.92 -17.12 7.79
CA ARG A 10 14.90 -16.40 8.61
C ARG A 10 14.23 -15.84 9.87
N ASN A 11 14.88 -16.01 11.02
CA ASN A 11 14.38 -15.55 12.32
C ASN A 11 12.96 -16.04 12.65
N ASP A 12 12.65 -17.30 12.31
CA ASP A 12 11.29 -17.84 12.48
C ASP A 12 10.21 -17.03 11.72
N GLU A 13 10.56 -16.53 10.53
CA GLU A 13 9.64 -15.89 9.58
C GLU A 13 9.94 -16.34 8.14
N VAL A 14 8.89 -16.47 7.32
CA VAL A 14 9.00 -16.70 5.88
C VAL A 14 9.20 -15.35 5.19
N VAL A 15 10.32 -15.18 4.50
CA VAL A 15 10.66 -13.94 3.77
C VAL A 15 10.66 -14.21 2.28
N ILE A 16 9.83 -13.47 1.53
CA ILE A 16 9.71 -13.62 0.08
C ILE A 16 11.00 -13.15 -0.60
N ILE A 17 11.44 -13.89 -1.61
CA ILE A 17 12.49 -13.43 -2.53
C ILE A 17 11.81 -12.90 -3.79
N ASP A 18 12.11 -11.66 -4.16
CA ASP A 18 11.68 -11.09 -5.44
C ASP A 18 12.37 -11.84 -6.59
N GLU A 19 11.57 -12.39 -7.51
CA GLU A 19 12.06 -13.16 -8.66
C GLU A 19 12.93 -12.31 -9.60
N PHE A 20 12.68 -10.99 -9.69
CA PHE A 20 13.43 -10.11 -10.59
C PHE A 20 14.70 -9.53 -9.97
N SER A 21 14.70 -9.28 -8.66
CA SER A 21 15.80 -8.60 -7.99
C SER A 21 16.62 -9.50 -7.05
N GLY A 22 16.16 -10.72 -6.77
CA GLY A 22 16.75 -11.64 -5.80
C GLY A 22 16.74 -11.11 -4.37
N ARG A 23 16.03 -10.01 -4.11
CA ARG A 23 16.01 -9.35 -2.80
C ARG A 23 14.99 -10.01 -1.90
N MET A 24 15.39 -10.18 -0.63
CA MET A 24 14.45 -10.41 0.45
C MET A 24 13.51 -9.22 0.55
N MET A 25 12.20 -9.48 0.56
CA MET A 25 11.14 -8.50 0.76
C MET A 25 10.52 -8.68 2.14
N PRO A 26 11.19 -8.26 3.23
CA PRO A 26 10.64 -8.34 4.57
C PRO A 26 9.35 -7.49 4.66
N GLY A 27 8.35 -8.02 5.34
CA GLY A 27 7.02 -7.40 5.47
C GLY A 27 6.07 -7.66 4.29
N ARG A 28 6.55 -8.21 3.16
CA ARG A 28 5.66 -8.72 2.11
C ARG A 28 5.28 -10.17 2.41
N ARG A 29 3.99 -10.46 2.30
CA ARG A 29 3.42 -11.80 2.50
C ARG A 29 2.68 -12.23 1.24
N TYR A 30 2.66 -13.54 1.01
CA TYR A 30 1.82 -14.11 -0.04
C TYR A 30 0.37 -14.04 0.44
N SER A 31 -0.53 -13.59 -0.41
CA SER A 31 -1.95 -13.48 -0.05
C SER A 31 -2.61 -14.86 0.04
N GLU A 32 -3.92 -14.89 0.33
CA GLU A 32 -4.79 -16.08 0.14
C GLU A 32 -4.44 -17.27 1.05
N GLY A 33 -4.01 -17.00 2.29
CA GLY A 33 -3.54 -18.06 3.18
C GLY A 33 -2.26 -18.77 2.70
N LEU A 34 -1.69 -18.40 1.54
CA LEU A 34 -0.55 -19.09 0.96
C LEU A 34 0.72 -18.87 1.79
N HIS A 35 0.88 -17.68 2.36
CA HIS A 35 2.00 -17.42 3.25
C HIS A 35 1.87 -18.21 4.54
N GLN A 36 0.65 -18.35 5.08
CA GLN A 36 0.35 -19.20 6.23
C GLN A 36 0.57 -20.68 5.90
N ALA A 37 0.24 -21.11 4.70
CA ALA A 37 0.52 -22.46 4.22
C ALA A 37 2.03 -22.71 4.10
N LEU A 38 2.82 -21.70 3.69
CA LEU A 38 4.28 -21.78 3.67
C LEU A 38 4.88 -21.74 5.09
N GLU A 39 4.36 -20.89 5.97
CA GLU A 39 4.73 -20.88 7.40
C GLU A 39 4.45 -22.26 8.02
N ALA A 40 3.28 -22.85 7.75
CA ALA A 40 2.92 -24.20 8.20
C ALA A 40 3.82 -25.28 7.59
N LYS A 41 4.11 -25.20 6.28
CA LYS A 41 5.02 -26.13 5.58
C LYS A 41 6.44 -26.09 6.16
N GLU A 42 6.91 -24.92 6.53
CA GLU A 42 8.26 -24.71 7.06
C GLU A 42 8.32 -24.79 8.60
N HIS A 43 7.21 -25.12 9.25
CA HIS A 43 7.08 -25.22 10.71
C HIS A 43 7.45 -23.93 11.47
N VAL A 44 7.11 -22.80 10.87
CA VAL A 44 7.32 -21.45 11.40
C VAL A 44 6.06 -20.96 12.12
N LYS A 45 6.19 -19.99 13.04
CA LYS A 45 5.02 -19.36 13.68
C LYS A 45 4.07 -18.78 12.62
N ILE A 46 2.87 -19.36 12.53
CA ILE A 46 1.82 -18.89 11.63
C ILE A 46 1.31 -17.54 12.12
N GLN A 47 1.47 -16.49 11.32
CA GLN A 47 0.96 -15.17 11.66
C GLN A 47 -0.43 -14.96 11.04
N ALA A 48 -1.28 -14.18 11.73
CA ALA A 48 -2.64 -13.86 11.28
C ALA A 48 -2.66 -13.29 9.85
N GLU A 49 -3.73 -13.54 9.10
CA GLU A 49 -3.83 -13.10 7.71
C GLU A 49 -3.96 -11.58 7.59
N ASN A 50 -3.22 -11.02 6.62
CA ASN A 50 -3.36 -9.62 6.26
C ASN A 50 -4.66 -9.46 5.46
N GLN A 51 -5.57 -8.64 5.97
CA GLN A 51 -6.84 -8.36 5.30
C GLN A 51 -6.76 -7.05 4.51
N THR A 52 -7.35 -7.05 3.31
CA THR A 52 -7.48 -5.84 2.49
C THR A 52 -8.53 -4.91 3.10
N LEU A 53 -8.09 -3.76 3.62
CA LEU A 53 -9.00 -2.72 4.12
C LEU A 53 -9.50 -1.80 3.01
N ALA A 54 -8.62 -1.48 2.08
CA ALA A 54 -8.91 -0.66 0.91
C ALA A 54 -7.97 -1.05 -0.22
N SER A 55 -8.48 -1.01 -1.44
CA SER A 55 -7.71 -1.22 -2.67
C SER A 55 -8.32 -0.36 -3.77
N ILE A 56 -7.49 0.10 -4.71
CA ILE A 56 -7.91 0.77 -5.94
C ILE A 56 -6.83 0.56 -7.00
N THR A 57 -7.22 0.25 -8.23
CA THR A 57 -6.24 0.20 -9.34
C THR A 57 -5.78 1.60 -9.71
N PHE A 58 -4.56 1.73 -10.26
CA PHE A 58 -4.08 3.02 -10.76
C PHE A 58 -5.00 3.59 -11.85
N GLN A 59 -5.56 2.72 -12.68
CA GLN A 59 -6.53 3.07 -13.71
C GLN A 59 -7.72 3.80 -13.11
N ASN A 60 -8.43 3.18 -12.16
CA ASN A 60 -9.58 3.78 -11.53
C ASN A 60 -9.22 4.97 -10.63
N TYR A 61 -8.06 4.95 -9.99
CA TYR A 61 -7.57 6.09 -9.20
C TYR A 61 -7.37 7.34 -10.05
N PHE A 62 -6.68 7.25 -11.19
CA PHE A 62 -6.45 8.41 -12.06
C PHE A 62 -7.75 8.88 -12.76
N ARG A 63 -8.73 8.00 -12.96
CA ARG A 63 -10.07 8.37 -13.47
C ARG A 63 -10.87 9.24 -12.51
N LEU A 64 -10.51 9.31 -11.22
CA LEU A 64 -11.15 10.22 -10.25
C LEU A 64 -10.81 11.69 -10.50
N TYR A 65 -9.71 11.98 -11.20
CA TYR A 65 -9.26 13.34 -11.45
C TYR A 65 -10.15 14.02 -12.50
N LYS A 66 -10.69 15.19 -12.17
CA LYS A 66 -11.48 16.02 -13.11
C LYS A 66 -10.72 16.38 -14.40
N LYS A 67 -9.40 16.51 -14.30
CA LYS A 67 -8.50 16.79 -15.42
C LYS A 67 -7.27 15.90 -15.29
N LEU A 68 -7.03 15.07 -16.30
CA LEU A 68 -5.89 14.19 -16.38
C LEU A 68 -5.05 14.55 -17.61
N ALA A 69 -3.73 14.64 -17.43
CA ALA A 69 -2.76 14.84 -18.50
C ALA A 69 -1.46 14.14 -18.12
N GLY A 70 -0.67 13.75 -19.12
CA GLY A 70 0.60 13.07 -18.92
C GLY A 70 1.61 13.44 -20.01
N MET A 71 2.90 13.25 -19.70
CA MET A 71 3.99 13.45 -20.64
C MET A 71 4.94 12.26 -20.62
N THR A 72 5.38 11.82 -21.80
CA THR A 72 6.38 10.76 -21.97
C THR A 72 6.93 10.82 -23.39
N GLY A 73 8.16 10.35 -23.58
CA GLY A 73 8.78 10.27 -24.92
C GLY A 73 8.27 9.12 -25.79
N THR A 74 7.47 8.19 -25.25
CA THR A 74 7.12 6.93 -25.92
C THR A 74 5.63 6.55 -25.79
N ALA A 75 4.71 7.53 -25.73
CA ALA A 75 3.27 7.25 -25.62
C ALA A 75 2.60 6.74 -26.90
N ALA A 76 3.18 7.02 -28.07
CA ALA A 76 2.50 6.79 -29.36
C ALA A 76 2.11 5.33 -29.61
N THR A 77 2.87 4.37 -29.09
CA THR A 77 2.55 2.93 -29.24
C THR A 77 1.34 2.50 -28.41
N GLU A 78 1.08 3.18 -27.30
CA GLU A 78 -0.01 2.85 -26.36
C GLU A 78 -1.21 3.81 -26.52
N ALA A 79 -1.30 4.53 -27.65
CA ALA A 79 -2.30 5.57 -27.84
C ALA A 79 -3.74 5.03 -27.73
N GLU A 80 -3.99 3.83 -28.25
CA GLU A 80 -5.28 3.15 -28.13
C GLU A 80 -5.60 2.81 -26.67
N GLU A 81 -4.62 2.31 -25.90
CA GLU A 81 -4.82 2.02 -24.47
C GLU A 81 -5.12 3.29 -23.66
N PHE A 82 -4.42 4.39 -23.95
CA PHE A 82 -4.68 5.68 -23.29
C PHE A 82 -6.08 6.23 -23.62
N ALA A 83 -6.53 6.07 -24.86
CA ALA A 83 -7.87 6.47 -25.27
C ALA A 83 -8.94 5.59 -24.61
N ASP A 84 -8.77 4.26 -24.64
CA ASP A 84 -9.75 3.30 -24.12
C ASP A 84 -9.91 3.37 -22.59
N ILE A 85 -8.80 3.50 -21.85
CA ILE A 85 -8.82 3.45 -20.37
C ILE A 85 -9.08 4.83 -19.77
N TYR A 86 -8.43 5.87 -20.31
CA TYR A 86 -8.39 7.19 -19.68
C TYR A 86 -9.09 8.28 -20.51
N GLY A 87 -9.56 7.98 -21.73
CA GLY A 87 -10.08 8.99 -22.64
C GLY A 87 -9.01 10.01 -23.09
N LEU A 88 -7.74 9.63 -23.06
CA LEU A 88 -6.62 10.51 -23.36
C LEU A 88 -6.13 10.34 -24.80
N ASN A 89 -6.08 11.46 -25.52
CA ASN A 89 -5.44 11.52 -26.83
C ASN A 89 -3.93 11.66 -26.68
N VAL A 90 -3.17 10.94 -27.51
CA VAL A 90 -1.72 11.07 -27.59
C VAL A 90 -1.35 11.99 -28.75
N VAL A 91 -0.64 13.08 -28.44
CA VAL A 91 -0.12 14.02 -29.43
C VAL A 91 1.40 13.96 -29.43
N THR A 92 2.00 13.65 -30.58
CA THR A 92 3.46 13.67 -30.75
C THR A 92 3.92 15.10 -31.00
N ILE A 93 4.60 15.68 -30.01
CA ILE A 93 5.22 17.00 -30.14
C ILE A 93 6.53 16.87 -30.94
N PRO A 94 6.76 17.71 -31.97
CA PRO A 94 8.02 17.68 -32.72
C PRO A 94 9.20 18.00 -31.80
N THR A 95 10.35 17.39 -32.07
CA THR A 95 11.57 17.69 -31.32
C THR A 95 12.05 19.11 -31.60
N ASN A 96 12.69 19.75 -30.60
CA ASN A 96 13.28 21.08 -30.74
C ASN A 96 14.29 21.16 -31.90
N VAL A 97 15.03 20.06 -32.10
CA VAL A 97 16.02 19.91 -33.17
C VAL A 97 15.94 18.51 -33.79
N PRO A 98 16.39 18.33 -35.05
CA PRO A 98 16.37 17.02 -35.71
C PRO A 98 17.23 15.98 -34.98
N ILE A 99 16.73 14.76 -34.90
CA ILE A 99 17.42 13.63 -34.28
C ILE A 99 18.56 13.17 -35.21
N LYS A 100 19.79 13.11 -34.71
CA LYS A 100 20.97 12.60 -35.44
C LYS A 100 21.45 11.22 -34.96
N ARG A 101 20.71 10.60 -34.03
CA ARG A 101 21.03 9.26 -33.51
C ARG A 101 20.92 8.22 -34.63
N LEU A 102 21.92 7.35 -34.72
CA LEU A 102 21.93 6.19 -35.61
C LEU A 102 21.49 4.95 -34.82
N ASP A 103 20.31 4.43 -35.13
CA ASP A 103 19.81 3.19 -34.55
C ASP A 103 20.20 2.03 -35.49
N GLU A 104 21.15 1.19 -35.05
CA GLU A 104 21.67 0.05 -35.80
C GLU A 104 20.76 -1.17 -35.68
N ASP A 105 20.85 -2.05 -36.69
CA ASP A 105 20.18 -3.35 -36.66
C ASP A 105 20.71 -4.23 -35.52
N ASP A 106 19.82 -5.10 -35.04
CA ASP A 106 20.12 -6.02 -33.94
C ASP A 106 21.17 -7.05 -34.38
N ALA A 107 22.16 -7.30 -33.52
CA ALA A 107 23.13 -8.37 -33.68
C ALA A 107 22.66 -9.61 -32.93
N ILE A 108 22.38 -10.69 -33.65
CA ILE A 108 21.83 -11.93 -33.06
C ILE A 108 22.89 -13.02 -33.04
N PHE A 109 23.09 -13.61 -31.86
CA PHE A 109 24.06 -14.66 -31.56
C PHE A 109 23.37 -15.97 -31.25
N ARG A 110 24.11 -17.08 -31.42
CA ARG A 110 23.59 -18.40 -31.10
C ARG A 110 23.57 -18.63 -29.59
N THR A 111 24.66 -18.29 -28.91
CA THR A 111 24.81 -18.50 -27.47
C THR A 111 24.88 -17.17 -26.70
N ALA A 112 24.50 -17.21 -25.42
CA ALA A 112 24.64 -16.04 -24.55
C ALA A 112 26.12 -15.67 -24.33
N ALA A 113 27.04 -16.65 -24.29
CA ALA A 113 28.47 -16.40 -24.11
C ALA A 113 29.04 -15.56 -25.26
N GLU A 114 28.80 -15.96 -26.51
CA GLU A 114 29.22 -15.20 -27.71
C GLU A 114 28.69 -13.77 -27.69
N LYS A 115 27.42 -13.60 -27.31
CA LYS A 115 26.78 -12.28 -27.17
C LYS A 115 27.54 -11.40 -26.18
N PHE A 116 27.82 -11.90 -24.98
CA PHE A 116 28.48 -11.11 -23.93
C PHE A 116 29.95 -10.85 -24.23
N ASP A 117 30.64 -11.78 -24.89
CA ASP A 117 32.00 -11.57 -25.36
C ASP A 117 32.08 -10.44 -26.40
N GLU A 118 31.19 -10.43 -27.40
CA GLU A 118 31.13 -9.34 -28.38
C GLU A 118 30.77 -8.00 -27.74
N ILE A 119 29.80 -7.97 -26.81
CA ILE A 119 29.45 -6.76 -26.06
C ILE A 119 30.70 -6.22 -25.34
N ALA A 120 31.50 -7.09 -24.73
CA ALA A 120 32.71 -6.69 -24.03
C ALA A 120 33.78 -6.13 -24.99
N ASP A 121 33.93 -6.69 -26.19
CA ASP A 121 34.83 -6.16 -27.22
C ASP A 121 34.39 -4.79 -27.73
N VAL A 122 33.09 -4.60 -27.94
CA VAL A 122 32.50 -3.32 -28.32
C VAL A 122 32.73 -2.26 -27.25
N ILE A 123 32.57 -2.60 -25.97
CA ILE A 123 32.84 -1.70 -24.84
C ILE A 123 34.32 -1.32 -24.79
N ALA A 124 35.22 -2.29 -24.98
CA ALA A 124 36.66 -2.05 -25.00
C ALA A 124 37.07 -1.12 -26.15
N ASP A 125 36.52 -1.29 -27.34
CA ASP A 125 36.75 -0.42 -28.50
C ASP A 125 36.22 1.01 -28.26
N CYS A 126 35.01 1.15 -27.73
CA CYS A 126 34.44 2.46 -27.39
C CYS A 126 35.31 3.21 -26.38
N ARG A 127 35.79 2.51 -25.35
CA ARG A 127 36.71 3.07 -24.36
C ARG A 127 38.03 3.51 -24.97
N LYS A 128 38.61 2.73 -25.89
CA LYS A 128 39.84 3.11 -26.62
C LYS A 128 39.65 4.39 -27.44
N ARG A 129 38.46 4.60 -28.01
CA ARG A 129 38.09 5.81 -28.77
C ARG A 129 37.60 6.97 -27.90
N GLY A 130 37.47 6.79 -26.57
CA GLY A 130 36.92 7.80 -25.66
C GLY A 130 35.40 7.98 -25.76
N GLN A 131 34.69 7.07 -26.43
CA GLN A 131 33.24 7.14 -26.59
C GLN A 131 32.52 6.65 -25.31
N PRO A 132 31.64 7.46 -24.69
CA PRO A 132 30.85 7.01 -23.55
C PRO A 132 29.82 5.95 -23.98
N ILE A 133 29.64 4.95 -23.12
CA ILE A 133 28.75 3.82 -23.39
C ILE A 133 27.83 3.52 -22.19
N LEU A 134 26.54 3.39 -22.49
CA LEU A 134 25.51 2.94 -21.54
C LEU A 134 24.99 1.56 -21.98
N VAL A 135 25.17 0.57 -21.13
CA VAL A 135 24.74 -0.81 -21.37
C VAL A 135 23.51 -1.10 -20.53
N GLY A 136 22.38 -1.39 -21.19
CA GLY A 136 21.13 -1.78 -20.53
C GLY A 136 20.97 -3.29 -20.47
N THR A 137 20.85 -3.84 -19.27
CA THR A 137 20.57 -5.26 -19.01
C THR A 137 19.16 -5.45 -18.44
N THR A 138 18.65 -6.68 -18.43
CA THR A 138 17.30 -7.00 -17.91
C THR A 138 17.27 -7.43 -16.45
N SER A 139 18.41 -7.87 -15.89
CA SER A 139 18.51 -8.35 -14.51
C SER A 139 19.83 -7.96 -13.84
N ILE A 140 19.82 -7.89 -12.51
CA ILE A 140 21.01 -7.57 -11.70
C ILE A 140 22.10 -8.61 -11.92
N GLU A 141 21.73 -9.89 -12.00
CA GLU A 141 22.65 -10.99 -12.26
C GLU A 141 23.43 -10.80 -13.57
N LYS A 142 22.74 -10.43 -14.65
CA LYS A 142 23.37 -10.16 -15.96
C LYS A 142 24.27 -8.92 -15.91
N SER A 143 23.89 -7.89 -15.14
CA SER A 143 24.74 -6.71 -14.91
C SER A 143 26.05 -7.06 -14.22
N GLU A 144 26.00 -7.85 -13.13
CA GLU A 144 27.19 -8.26 -12.39
C GLU A 144 28.06 -9.22 -13.23
N MET A 145 27.44 -10.16 -13.95
CA MET A 145 28.16 -11.05 -14.86
C MET A 145 28.94 -10.28 -15.94
N LEU A 146 28.32 -9.26 -16.55
CA LEU A 146 28.99 -8.41 -17.52
C LEU A 146 30.08 -7.54 -16.86
N ALA A 147 29.83 -7.01 -15.66
CA ALA A 147 30.82 -6.24 -14.92
C ALA A 147 32.08 -7.07 -14.62
N ASP A 148 31.92 -8.33 -14.20
CA ASP A 148 33.02 -9.24 -13.92
C ASP A 148 33.80 -9.60 -15.20
N LEU A 149 33.10 -9.87 -16.30
CA LEU A 149 33.74 -10.09 -17.61
C LEU A 149 34.57 -8.88 -18.05
N LEU A 150 34.05 -7.66 -17.87
CA LEU A 150 34.75 -6.43 -18.19
C LEU A 150 35.97 -6.18 -17.30
N ARG A 151 35.87 -6.47 -16.00
CA ARG A 151 37.02 -6.42 -15.06
C ARG A 151 38.11 -7.39 -15.49
N GLN A 152 37.77 -8.61 -15.88
CA GLN A 152 38.73 -9.59 -16.41
C GLN A 152 39.42 -9.11 -17.69
N ARG A 153 38.74 -8.31 -18.52
CA ARG A 153 39.30 -7.68 -19.72
C ARG A 153 40.02 -6.34 -19.47
N GLY A 154 40.25 -5.96 -18.21
CA GLY A 154 41.03 -4.76 -17.84
C GLY A 154 40.23 -3.45 -17.85
N VAL A 155 38.91 -3.51 -17.84
CA VAL A 155 38.03 -2.33 -17.75
C VAL A 155 37.74 -2.06 -16.27
N GLU A 156 38.62 -1.31 -15.60
CA GLU A 156 38.50 -1.08 -14.15
C GLU A 156 37.48 0.01 -13.77
N ASN A 157 37.47 1.13 -14.51
CA ASN A 157 36.55 2.25 -14.28
C ASN A 157 35.19 2.03 -14.94
N LEU A 158 34.35 1.18 -14.34
CA LEU A 158 32.95 0.98 -14.76
C LEU A 158 32.00 1.23 -13.58
N ALA A 159 30.80 1.75 -13.87
CA ALA A 159 29.76 1.97 -12.89
C ALA A 159 28.58 1.03 -13.15
N VAL A 160 28.12 0.31 -12.11
CA VAL A 160 26.95 -0.59 -12.19
C VAL A 160 25.80 -0.01 -11.38
N LEU A 161 24.63 0.12 -12.01
CA LEU A 161 23.42 0.65 -11.40
C LEU A 161 22.39 -0.48 -11.25
N ASN A 162 22.01 -0.74 -10.00
CA ASN A 162 21.18 -1.89 -9.62
C ASN A 162 19.78 -1.50 -9.11
N ALA A 163 19.32 -0.26 -9.35
CA ALA A 163 18.04 0.29 -8.87
C ALA A 163 17.84 0.12 -7.35
N ARG A 164 18.90 0.35 -6.56
CA ARG A 164 18.91 0.27 -5.08
C ARG A 164 18.87 1.66 -4.44
N HIS A 165 19.63 2.61 -4.98
CA HIS A 165 19.89 3.90 -4.34
C HIS A 165 19.69 5.04 -5.35
N HIS A 166 18.48 5.60 -5.41
CA HIS A 166 18.10 6.56 -6.44
C HIS A 166 19.01 7.81 -6.50
N GLU A 167 19.44 8.36 -5.36
CA GLU A 167 20.30 9.56 -5.34
C GLU A 167 21.72 9.29 -5.87
N GLN A 168 22.34 8.20 -5.43
CA GLN A 168 23.67 7.81 -5.92
C GLN A 168 23.64 7.42 -7.40
N GLU A 169 22.57 6.76 -7.83
CA GLU A 169 22.38 6.39 -9.24
C GLU A 169 22.21 7.61 -10.15
N ALA A 170 21.52 8.64 -9.67
CA ALA A 170 21.37 9.89 -10.42
C ALA A 170 22.73 10.56 -10.68
N GLN A 171 23.62 10.57 -9.69
CA GLN A 171 24.98 11.11 -9.82
C GLN A 171 25.82 10.33 -10.82
N ILE A 172 25.78 8.99 -10.75
CA ILE A 172 26.50 8.13 -11.71
C ILE A 172 26.01 8.38 -13.14
N ILE A 173 24.69 8.49 -13.33
CA ILE A 173 24.08 8.72 -14.65
C ILE A 173 24.39 10.12 -15.18
N ALA A 174 24.48 11.12 -14.31
CA ALA A 174 24.87 12.48 -14.67
C ALA A 174 26.30 12.56 -15.23
N ASP A 175 27.20 11.69 -14.76
CA ASP A 175 28.58 11.57 -15.25
C ASP A 175 28.74 10.53 -16.38
N ALA A 176 27.69 9.79 -16.75
CA ALA A 176 27.75 8.75 -17.79
C ALA A 176 28.03 9.29 -19.21
N GLY A 177 27.86 10.60 -19.43
CA GLY A 177 28.16 11.27 -20.70
C GLY A 177 29.60 11.79 -20.82
N VAL A 178 30.47 11.54 -19.83
CA VAL A 178 31.88 11.95 -19.84
C VAL A 178 32.71 11.01 -20.73
N SER A 179 33.76 11.54 -21.35
CA SER A 179 34.64 10.78 -22.26
C SER A 179 35.16 9.49 -21.63
N GLY A 180 34.96 8.37 -22.33
CA GLY A 180 35.39 7.03 -21.89
C GLY A 180 34.61 6.42 -20.72
N ALA A 181 33.51 7.03 -20.27
CA ALA A 181 32.66 6.48 -19.22
C ALA A 181 31.96 5.19 -19.67
N VAL A 182 32.01 4.17 -18.82
CA VAL A 182 31.30 2.89 -19.01
C VAL A 182 30.28 2.73 -17.90
N THR A 183 29.00 2.67 -18.27
CA THR A 183 27.89 2.58 -17.32
C THR A 183 27.01 1.39 -17.66
N ILE A 184 26.79 0.50 -16.70
CA ILE A 184 25.88 -0.65 -16.83
C ILE A 184 24.63 -0.35 -16.00
N ALA A 185 23.48 -0.29 -16.64
CA ALA A 185 22.20 -0.01 -16.01
C ALA A 185 21.30 -1.24 -16.06
N THR A 186 20.88 -1.70 -14.89
CA THR A 186 19.86 -2.75 -14.80
C THR A 186 18.49 -2.16 -15.09
N ASN A 187 17.78 -2.73 -16.08
CA ASN A 187 16.51 -2.27 -16.60
C ASN A 187 16.53 -0.78 -16.97
N MET A 188 15.80 0.04 -16.20
CA MET A 188 15.71 1.49 -16.37
C MET A 188 16.31 2.23 -15.16
N ALA A 189 17.33 1.69 -14.51
CA ALA A 189 18.09 2.43 -13.50
C ALA A 189 18.57 3.78 -14.08
N GLY A 190 18.53 4.84 -13.27
CA GLY A 190 18.81 6.19 -13.76
C GLY A 190 17.68 6.86 -14.54
N ARG A 191 16.42 6.39 -14.40
CA ARG A 191 15.24 7.09 -14.93
C ARG A 191 15.05 8.43 -14.23
N GLY A 192 14.77 9.47 -15.02
CA GLY A 192 14.59 10.84 -14.54
C GLY A 192 15.81 11.73 -14.75
N THR A 193 17.02 11.18 -14.75
CA THR A 193 18.26 11.96 -14.97
C THR A 193 18.65 12.03 -16.45
N ASP A 194 18.98 13.23 -16.90
CA ASP A 194 19.50 13.48 -18.25
C ASP A 194 21.00 13.17 -18.35
N ILE A 195 21.40 12.48 -19.42
CA ILE A 195 22.80 12.17 -19.73
C ILE A 195 23.29 13.23 -20.72
N GLN A 196 23.91 14.28 -20.19
CA GLN A 196 24.50 15.34 -20.99
C GLN A 196 25.93 14.95 -21.40
N LEU A 197 26.27 15.11 -22.68
CA LEU A 197 27.63 14.86 -23.17
C LEU A 197 28.61 15.85 -22.50
N GLY A 198 29.70 15.35 -21.95
CA GLY A 198 30.67 16.12 -21.15
C GLY A 198 30.32 16.24 -19.66
N GLY A 199 29.17 15.71 -19.23
CA GLY A 199 28.70 15.72 -17.84
C GLY A 199 27.57 16.73 -17.58
N ASN A 200 26.73 16.44 -16.59
CA ASN A 200 25.60 17.30 -16.23
C ASN A 200 26.06 18.56 -15.47
N LEU A 201 25.73 19.74 -16.01
CA LEU A 201 26.14 21.02 -15.44
C LEU A 201 25.56 21.27 -14.04
N GLU A 202 24.26 21.07 -13.86
CA GLU A 202 23.57 21.41 -12.60
C GLU A 202 24.08 20.53 -11.46
N MET A 203 24.16 19.22 -11.67
CA MET A 203 24.67 18.30 -10.65
C MET A 203 26.15 18.50 -10.33
N ARG A 204 26.98 18.87 -11.32
CA ARG A 204 28.38 19.22 -11.06
C ARG A 204 28.52 20.49 -10.24
N ILE A 205 27.70 21.52 -10.51
CA ILE A 205 27.69 22.75 -9.70
C ILE A 205 27.27 22.44 -8.27
N GLU A 206 26.22 21.64 -8.08
CA GLU A 206 25.76 21.27 -6.75
C GLU A 206 26.80 20.48 -5.95
N ARG A 207 27.59 19.62 -6.62
CA ARG A 207 28.66 18.82 -5.98
C ARG A 207 29.95 19.61 -5.73
N GLU A 208 30.45 20.32 -6.74
CA GLU A 208 31.78 20.91 -6.72
C GLU A 208 31.81 22.36 -6.25
N ALA A 209 30.67 23.06 -6.28
CA ALA A 209 30.53 24.43 -5.80
C ALA A 209 29.70 24.52 -4.50
N HIS A 210 29.51 23.39 -3.82
CA HIS A 210 28.84 23.34 -2.52
C HIS A 210 29.64 24.09 -1.45
N GLY A 211 29.00 25.04 -0.76
CA GLY A 211 29.63 25.80 0.32
C GLY A 211 30.58 26.93 -0.12
N LEU A 212 30.71 27.19 -1.43
CA LEU A 212 31.41 28.37 -1.94
C LEU A 212 30.41 29.52 -2.11
N GLU A 213 30.83 30.76 -1.82
CA GLU A 213 29.99 31.96 -1.99
C GLU A 213 30.71 33.06 -2.80
N GLY A 214 29.94 33.97 -3.39
CA GLY A 214 30.47 35.13 -4.13
C GLY A 214 31.33 34.76 -5.34
N ALA A 215 32.43 35.49 -5.52
CA ALA A 215 33.31 35.39 -6.70
C ALA A 215 33.97 34.01 -6.86
N GLU A 216 34.23 33.28 -5.76
CA GLU A 216 34.85 31.95 -5.81
C GLU A 216 33.90 30.91 -6.42
N ARG A 217 32.60 31.00 -6.10
CA ARG A 217 31.57 30.14 -6.70
C ARG A 217 31.44 30.40 -8.19
N GLU A 218 31.44 31.66 -8.62
CA GLU A 218 31.35 32.02 -10.04
C GLU A 218 32.57 31.55 -10.84
N ALA A 219 33.78 31.70 -10.28
CA ALA A 219 35.00 31.19 -10.88
C ALA A 219 34.94 29.66 -11.06
N LYS A 220 34.46 28.92 -10.05
CA LYS A 220 34.32 27.47 -10.12
C LYS A 220 33.26 27.03 -11.14
N ILE A 221 32.13 27.74 -11.23
CA ILE A 221 31.10 27.48 -12.25
C ILE A 221 31.66 27.70 -13.66
N ALA A 222 32.47 28.74 -13.87
CA ALA A 222 33.11 29.00 -15.17
C ALA A 222 34.11 27.89 -15.55
N ASP A 223 34.89 27.40 -14.59
CA ASP A 223 35.81 26.28 -14.77
C ASP A 223 35.09 24.97 -15.12
N ILE A 224 33.98 24.67 -14.42
CA ILE A 224 33.12 23.51 -14.71
C ILE A 224 32.57 23.61 -16.14
N LYS A 225 32.03 24.78 -16.54
CA LYS A 225 31.48 24.98 -17.89
C LYS A 225 32.54 24.78 -18.96
N ARG A 226 33.76 25.28 -18.75
CA ARG A 226 34.89 25.07 -19.66
C ARG A 226 35.22 23.57 -19.79
N THR A 227 35.35 22.88 -18.66
CA THR A 227 35.69 21.45 -18.64
C THR A 227 34.63 20.60 -19.34
N ILE A 228 33.34 20.88 -19.08
CA ILE A 228 32.23 20.20 -19.75
C ILE A 228 32.25 20.47 -21.25
N ALA A 229 32.55 21.70 -21.69
CA ALA A 229 32.62 22.04 -23.11
C ALA A 229 33.77 21.30 -23.82
N GLU A 230 34.95 21.23 -23.19
CA GLU A 230 36.11 20.49 -23.72
C GLU A 230 35.83 18.99 -23.82
N ASP A 231 35.26 18.37 -22.79
CA ASP A 231 34.91 16.96 -22.83
C ASP A 231 33.74 16.69 -23.79
N LYS A 232 32.75 17.59 -23.88
CA LYS A 232 31.67 17.48 -24.85
C LYS A 232 32.24 17.45 -26.28
N ALA A 233 33.22 18.29 -26.61
CA ALA A 233 33.85 18.27 -27.92
C ALA A 233 34.49 16.92 -28.26
N LYS A 234 35.25 16.33 -27.32
CA LYS A 234 35.84 14.99 -27.48
C LYS A 234 34.78 13.91 -27.70
N VAL A 235 33.70 13.96 -26.93
CA VAL A 235 32.60 12.98 -27.03
C VAL A 235 31.86 13.11 -28.36
N LEU A 236 31.66 14.34 -28.85
CA LEU A 236 31.05 14.59 -30.15
C LEU A 236 31.92 14.02 -31.29
N GLU A 237 33.23 14.22 -31.24
CA GLU A 237 34.19 13.64 -32.20
C GLU A 237 34.22 12.11 -32.14
N ALA A 238 34.06 11.54 -30.95
CA ALA A 238 33.97 10.08 -30.74
C ALA A 238 32.64 9.47 -31.20
N GLY A 239 31.67 10.27 -31.67
CA GLY A 239 30.38 9.82 -32.19
C GLY A 239 29.21 9.89 -31.22
N GLY A 240 29.37 10.59 -30.08
CA GLY A 240 28.35 10.78 -29.06
C GLY A 240 28.12 9.55 -28.17
N LEU A 241 27.06 9.59 -27.35
CA LEU A 241 26.71 8.47 -26.46
C LEU A 241 26.30 7.23 -27.25
N PHE A 242 26.90 6.08 -26.93
CA PHE A 242 26.51 4.79 -27.49
C PHE A 242 25.66 4.00 -26.49
N ILE A 243 24.48 3.58 -26.94
CA ILE A 243 23.56 2.75 -26.17
C ILE A 243 23.67 1.30 -26.64
N VAL A 244 23.92 0.39 -25.69
CA VAL A 244 23.93 -1.05 -25.94
C VAL A 244 22.81 -1.70 -25.15
N GLY A 245 21.85 -2.33 -25.83
CA GLY A 245 20.88 -3.20 -25.19
C GLY A 245 21.40 -4.64 -25.21
N THR A 246 21.50 -5.31 -24.06
CA THR A 246 21.98 -6.69 -24.02
C THR A 246 20.90 -7.72 -24.32
N GLU A 247 19.63 -7.29 -24.32
CA GLU A 247 18.42 -8.06 -24.61
C GLU A 247 17.28 -7.12 -25.05
N ARG A 248 16.23 -7.68 -25.64
CA ARG A 248 14.95 -7.00 -25.87
C ARG A 248 14.09 -7.09 -24.61
N HIS A 249 13.45 -5.98 -24.22
CA HIS A 249 12.44 -6.02 -23.17
C HIS A 249 11.12 -6.61 -23.69
N GLU A 250 10.20 -6.92 -22.77
CA GLU A 250 8.85 -7.37 -23.11
C GLU A 250 8.06 -6.37 -23.94
N SER A 251 8.45 -5.09 -23.90
CA SER A 251 7.81 -4.02 -24.67
C SER A 251 8.83 -3.16 -25.42
N ARG A 252 8.51 -2.88 -26.69
CA ARG A 252 9.24 -1.98 -27.57
C ARG A 252 9.33 -0.56 -27.01
N ARG A 253 8.32 -0.15 -26.24
CA ARG A 253 8.29 1.15 -25.54
C ARG A 253 9.47 1.31 -24.57
N ILE A 254 9.89 0.24 -23.91
CA ILE A 254 11.01 0.24 -22.94
C ILE A 254 12.34 0.26 -23.70
N ASP A 255 12.46 -0.53 -24.77
CA ASP A 255 13.64 -0.50 -25.63
C ASP A 255 13.87 0.89 -26.24
N ASN A 256 12.81 1.55 -26.70
CA ASN A 256 12.89 2.91 -27.24
C ASN A 256 13.24 3.96 -26.18
N GLN A 257 12.89 3.74 -24.91
CA GLN A 257 13.35 4.60 -23.81
C GLN A 257 14.85 4.46 -23.58
N LEU A 258 15.39 3.25 -23.70
CA LEU A 258 16.83 3.01 -23.60
C LEU A 258 17.56 3.70 -24.78
N ARG A 259 17.10 3.51 -26.03
CA ARG A 259 17.63 4.23 -27.20
C ARG A 259 17.56 5.75 -27.04
N GLY A 260 16.44 6.24 -26.49
CA GLY A 260 16.16 7.65 -26.22
C GLY A 260 17.09 8.31 -25.20
N ARG A 261 17.99 7.55 -24.56
CA ARG A 261 19.06 8.12 -23.73
C ARG A 261 20.17 8.76 -24.57
N ALA A 262 20.37 8.33 -25.82
CA ALA A 262 21.30 8.96 -26.75
C ALA A 262 20.59 9.91 -27.75
N GLY A 263 21.38 10.82 -28.31
CA GLY A 263 20.96 11.76 -29.35
C GLY A 263 20.01 12.86 -28.88
N ARG A 264 20.14 13.27 -27.61
CA ARG A 264 19.34 14.37 -27.03
C ARG A 264 19.78 15.70 -27.63
N GLN A 265 18.82 16.62 -27.81
CA GLN A 265 19.06 17.95 -28.39
C GLN A 265 19.91 17.91 -29.68
N GLY A 266 19.69 16.89 -30.54
CA GLY A 266 20.33 16.80 -31.85
C GLY A 266 21.81 16.43 -31.80
N ASP A 267 22.31 16.04 -30.61
CA ASP A 267 23.64 15.46 -30.47
C ASP A 267 23.73 14.15 -31.30
N PRO A 268 24.92 13.81 -31.85
CA PRO A 268 25.16 12.49 -32.41
C PRO A 268 25.03 11.42 -31.32
N GLY A 269 24.74 10.20 -31.74
CA GLY A 269 24.70 9.05 -30.85
C GLY A 269 24.42 7.80 -31.64
N ARG A 270 24.65 6.65 -31.01
CA ARG A 270 24.41 5.34 -31.60
C ARG A 270 23.54 4.50 -30.67
N SER A 271 22.77 3.59 -31.21
CA SER A 271 22.16 2.53 -30.42
C SER A 271 22.22 1.19 -31.15
N LYS A 272 22.49 0.11 -30.40
CA LYS A 272 22.52 -1.25 -30.94
C LYS A 272 22.05 -2.25 -29.89
N PHE A 273 21.29 -3.25 -30.30
CA PHE A 273 20.90 -4.35 -29.43
C PHE A 273 21.65 -5.62 -29.84
N PHE A 274 22.07 -6.37 -28.83
CA PHE A 274 22.73 -7.66 -28.96
C PHE A 274 21.80 -8.70 -28.35
N LEU A 275 21.44 -9.73 -29.10
CA LEU A 275 20.43 -10.72 -28.72
C LEU A 275 21.01 -12.11 -28.84
N SER A 276 20.54 -13.05 -28.01
CA SER A 276 20.86 -14.47 -28.15
C SER A 276 19.59 -15.32 -28.26
N LEU A 277 19.69 -16.47 -28.91
CA LEU A 277 18.59 -17.45 -28.94
C LEU A 277 18.24 -18.01 -27.55
N GLN A 278 19.13 -17.83 -26.57
CA GLN A 278 18.98 -18.29 -25.19
C GLN A 278 18.36 -17.23 -24.26
N ASP A 279 18.12 -16.02 -24.78
CA ASP A 279 17.53 -14.90 -24.01
C ASP A 279 16.08 -15.20 -23.63
N ASP A 280 15.59 -14.57 -22.55
CA ASP A 280 14.29 -14.87 -21.95
C ASP A 280 13.12 -14.63 -22.91
N LEU A 281 13.19 -13.59 -23.74
CA LEU A 281 12.17 -13.31 -24.77
C LEU A 281 12.12 -14.42 -25.84
N MET A 282 13.26 -15.04 -26.15
CA MET A 282 13.36 -16.08 -27.18
C MET A 282 12.86 -17.44 -26.69
N ARG A 283 12.81 -17.67 -25.37
CA ARG A 283 12.26 -18.90 -24.76
C ARG A 283 10.77 -19.09 -25.03
N ILE A 284 10.04 -18.03 -25.37
CA ILE A 284 8.63 -18.08 -25.75
C ILE A 284 8.45 -18.77 -27.13
N PHE A 285 9.53 -18.94 -27.90
CA PHE A 285 9.53 -19.60 -29.20
C PHE A 285 9.99 -21.06 -29.15
N PRO A 286 9.63 -21.86 -30.17
CA PRO A 286 10.25 -23.17 -30.38
C PRO A 286 11.72 -22.99 -30.82
N VAL A 287 12.62 -22.85 -29.84
CA VAL A 287 14.06 -22.58 -30.04
C VAL A 287 14.72 -23.64 -30.93
N GLU A 288 14.28 -24.91 -30.86
CA GLU A 288 14.82 -26.03 -31.64
C GLU A 288 14.69 -25.83 -33.17
N SER A 289 13.60 -25.21 -33.61
CA SER A 289 13.37 -24.93 -35.03
C SER A 289 14.30 -23.84 -35.58
N MET A 290 14.66 -22.87 -34.73
CA MET A 290 15.55 -21.77 -35.09
C MET A 290 17.01 -22.20 -35.01
N ASP A 291 17.41 -22.92 -33.96
CA ASP A 291 18.80 -23.40 -33.81
C ASP A 291 19.20 -24.36 -34.94
N SER A 292 18.29 -25.26 -35.35
CA SER A 292 18.53 -26.18 -36.47
C SER A 292 18.58 -25.48 -37.84
N MET A 293 17.80 -24.40 -38.03
CA MET A 293 17.85 -23.57 -39.24
C MET A 293 19.14 -22.75 -39.30
N LEU A 294 19.56 -22.18 -38.17
CA LEU A 294 20.79 -21.38 -38.07
C LEU A 294 22.06 -22.23 -38.17
N GLY A 295 22.06 -23.43 -37.60
CA GLY A 295 23.13 -24.41 -37.83
C GLY A 295 23.27 -24.81 -39.30
N LYS A 296 22.16 -24.88 -40.07
CA LYS A 296 22.18 -25.16 -41.52
C LYS A 296 22.64 -23.97 -42.36
N LEU A 297 22.53 -22.75 -41.84
CA LEU A 297 23.00 -21.52 -42.49
C LEU A 297 24.51 -21.31 -42.38
N GLY A 298 25.23 -22.19 -41.66
CA GLY A 298 26.70 -22.22 -41.65
C GLY A 298 27.35 -21.14 -40.79
N LEU A 299 26.65 -20.63 -39.76
CA LEU A 299 27.20 -19.65 -38.83
C LEU A 299 28.40 -20.21 -38.07
N GLU A 300 29.54 -19.55 -38.23
CA GLU A 300 30.73 -19.82 -37.44
C GLU A 300 30.60 -19.22 -36.03
N GLN A 301 31.36 -19.77 -35.10
CA GLN A 301 31.34 -19.33 -33.70
C GLN A 301 31.84 -17.88 -33.60
N GLY A 302 31.00 -16.97 -33.10
CA GLY A 302 31.32 -15.54 -32.95
C GLY A 302 30.80 -14.63 -34.07
N GLU A 303 30.15 -15.17 -35.11
CA GLU A 303 29.50 -14.34 -36.12
C GLU A 303 28.06 -13.96 -35.73
N SER A 304 27.75 -12.67 -35.83
CA SER A 304 26.39 -12.17 -35.59
C SER A 304 25.54 -12.22 -36.87
N ILE A 305 24.28 -12.62 -36.75
CA ILE A 305 23.32 -12.57 -37.86
C ILE A 305 22.66 -11.20 -37.89
N THR A 306 22.69 -10.56 -39.05
CA THR A 306 21.82 -9.44 -39.38
C THR A 306 20.90 -9.87 -40.53
N HIS A 307 19.72 -10.40 -40.19
CA HIS A 307 18.76 -10.79 -41.22
C HIS A 307 17.36 -10.21 -40.95
N PRO A 308 16.79 -9.47 -41.92
CA PRO A 308 15.45 -8.87 -41.81
C PRO A 308 14.32 -9.82 -41.39
N TRP A 309 14.40 -11.13 -41.67
CA TRP A 309 13.35 -12.07 -41.24
C TRP A 309 13.37 -12.31 -39.73
N VAL A 310 14.57 -12.38 -39.13
CA VAL A 310 14.72 -12.60 -37.68
C VAL A 310 14.29 -11.35 -36.93
N THR A 311 14.69 -10.17 -37.39
CA THR A 311 14.24 -8.88 -36.81
C THR A 311 12.70 -8.78 -36.83
N LYS A 312 12.05 -9.12 -37.94
CA LYS A 312 10.57 -9.16 -38.02
C LYS A 312 9.95 -10.22 -37.12
N ALA A 313 10.62 -11.36 -36.92
CA ALA A 313 10.12 -12.40 -36.01
C ALA A 313 10.16 -11.93 -34.55
N ILE A 314 11.24 -11.25 -34.15
CA ILE A 314 11.41 -10.65 -32.83
C ILE A 314 10.39 -9.52 -32.61
N GLU A 315 10.17 -8.65 -33.60
CA GLU A 315 9.15 -7.60 -33.52
C GLU A 315 7.75 -8.18 -33.29
N ARG A 316 7.40 -9.26 -34.00
CA ARG A 316 6.14 -10.00 -33.78
C ARG A 316 6.08 -10.65 -32.40
N ALA A 317 7.22 -11.09 -31.86
CA ALA A 317 7.31 -11.63 -30.51
C ALA A 317 6.88 -10.60 -29.48
N GLN A 318 7.54 -9.44 -29.51
CA GLN A 318 7.30 -8.34 -28.59
C GLN A 318 5.83 -7.91 -28.69
N GLY A 319 5.30 -7.75 -29.91
CA GLY A 319 3.90 -7.41 -30.10
C GLY A 319 2.91 -8.41 -29.48
N ARG A 320 3.22 -9.72 -29.49
CA ARG A 320 2.38 -10.72 -28.79
C ARG A 320 2.49 -10.62 -27.27
N VAL A 321 3.69 -10.38 -26.74
CA VAL A 321 3.89 -10.21 -25.29
C VAL A 321 3.22 -8.93 -24.81
N GLU A 322 3.33 -7.84 -25.57
CA GLU A 322 2.62 -6.58 -25.33
C GLU A 322 1.11 -6.77 -25.33
N ALA A 323 0.56 -7.44 -26.36
CA ALA A 323 -0.87 -7.75 -26.42
C ALA A 323 -1.32 -8.61 -25.24
N ARG A 324 -0.54 -9.63 -24.85
CA ARG A 324 -0.83 -10.46 -23.68
C ARG A 324 -0.84 -9.63 -22.39
N ASN A 325 0.14 -8.76 -22.20
CA ASN A 325 0.23 -7.90 -21.03
C ASN A 325 -0.90 -6.86 -21.01
N PHE A 326 -1.28 -6.33 -22.16
CA PHE A 326 -2.46 -5.47 -22.33
C PHE A 326 -3.75 -6.19 -21.95
N ASP A 327 -3.97 -7.42 -22.43
CA ASP A 327 -5.14 -8.22 -22.08
C ASP A 327 -5.21 -8.53 -20.58
N ILE A 328 -4.07 -8.82 -19.94
CA ILE A 328 -3.99 -9.00 -18.49
C ILE A 328 -4.41 -7.71 -17.77
N ARG A 329 -3.85 -6.55 -18.15
CA ARG A 329 -4.22 -5.25 -17.56
C ARG A 329 -5.70 -4.93 -17.76
N LYS A 330 -6.21 -5.16 -18.97
CA LYS A 330 -7.61 -4.96 -19.33
C LYS A 330 -8.54 -5.85 -18.50
N ASN A 331 -8.18 -7.11 -18.28
CA ASN A 331 -8.94 -8.00 -17.44
C ASN A 331 -8.93 -7.54 -15.98
N ILE A 332 -7.76 -7.21 -15.41
CA ILE A 332 -7.67 -6.66 -14.05
C ILE A 332 -8.57 -5.43 -13.88
N LEU A 333 -8.55 -4.51 -14.86
CA LEU A 333 -9.42 -3.33 -14.86
C LEU A 333 -10.90 -3.70 -14.88
N LYS A 334 -11.32 -4.65 -15.72
CA LYS A 334 -12.72 -5.08 -15.80
C LYS A 334 -13.25 -5.66 -14.49
N TYR A 335 -12.44 -6.41 -13.74
CA TYR A 335 -12.82 -6.90 -12.42
C TYR A 335 -12.86 -5.77 -11.39
N ASP A 336 -11.85 -4.88 -11.39
CA ASP A 336 -11.84 -3.73 -10.48
C ASP A 336 -12.96 -2.73 -10.78
N ASP A 337 -13.43 -2.60 -12.03
CA ASP A 337 -14.56 -1.72 -12.37
C ASP A 337 -15.85 -2.12 -11.63
N VAL A 338 -16.13 -3.42 -11.51
CA VAL A 338 -17.27 -3.93 -10.74
C VAL A 338 -17.16 -3.53 -9.27
N MET A 339 -15.97 -3.71 -8.70
CA MET A 339 -15.64 -3.32 -7.34
C MET A 339 -15.70 -1.80 -7.13
N ASN A 340 -15.24 -1.05 -8.12
CA ASN A 340 -15.17 0.40 -8.08
C ASN A 340 -16.56 1.03 -8.11
N ASP A 341 -17.50 0.46 -8.85
CA ASP A 341 -18.89 0.94 -8.87
C ASP A 341 -19.57 0.73 -7.52
N GLN A 342 -19.38 -0.43 -6.88
CA GLN A 342 -19.85 -0.67 -5.50
C GLN A 342 -19.16 0.26 -4.49
N ARG A 343 -17.84 0.44 -4.63
CA ARG A 343 -17.04 1.33 -3.76
C ARG A 343 -17.53 2.76 -3.81
N LYS A 344 -17.87 3.29 -5.00
CA LYS A 344 -18.43 4.64 -5.14
C LYS A 344 -19.69 4.81 -4.32
N VAL A 345 -20.63 3.86 -4.41
CA VAL A 345 -21.89 3.91 -3.64
C VAL A 345 -21.61 3.91 -2.14
N ILE A 346 -20.76 2.99 -1.66
CA ILE A 346 -20.43 2.91 -0.22
C ILE A 346 -19.69 4.17 0.24
N PHE A 347 -18.76 4.70 -0.54
CA PHE A 347 -17.99 5.88 -0.16
C PHE A 347 -18.81 7.17 -0.22
N GLU A 348 -19.72 7.30 -1.18
CA GLU A 348 -20.66 8.40 -1.28
C GLU A 348 -21.60 8.40 -0.07
N GLN A 349 -22.26 7.27 0.22
CA GLN A 349 -23.09 7.12 1.42
C GLN A 349 -22.30 7.38 2.70
N ARG A 350 -21.07 6.87 2.81
CA ARG A 350 -20.23 7.08 3.99
C ARG A 350 -19.86 8.55 4.17
N LEU A 351 -19.58 9.28 3.10
CA LEU A 351 -19.30 10.72 3.15
C LEU A 351 -20.55 11.50 3.56
N GLU A 352 -21.71 11.22 2.96
CA GLU A 352 -22.99 11.82 3.34
C GLU A 352 -23.29 11.61 4.82
N LEU A 353 -23.18 10.38 5.32
CA LEU A 353 -23.40 10.06 6.74
C LEU A 353 -22.36 10.71 7.68
N MET A 354 -21.14 10.94 7.20
CA MET A 354 -20.11 11.64 7.97
C MET A 354 -20.37 13.15 8.04
N ASP A 355 -20.90 13.75 6.99
CA ASP A 355 -21.20 15.18 6.93
C ASP A 355 -22.53 15.52 7.63
N ASP A 356 -23.48 14.59 7.66
CA ASP A 356 -24.79 14.80 8.30
C ASP A 356 -24.73 14.76 9.83
N ASP A 357 -25.36 15.75 10.47
CA ASP A 357 -25.48 15.83 11.93
C ASP A 357 -26.61 14.93 12.48
N ASN A 358 -27.56 14.53 11.63
CA ASN A 358 -28.70 13.70 12.02
C ASN A 358 -28.94 12.57 11.01
N VAL A 359 -28.84 11.34 11.48
CA VAL A 359 -29.02 10.12 10.67
C VAL A 359 -30.31 9.36 11.01
N SER A 360 -31.25 9.96 11.74
CA SER A 360 -32.49 9.29 12.14
C SER A 360 -33.29 8.74 10.99
N GLU A 361 -33.49 9.55 9.96
CA GLU A 361 -34.38 9.20 8.85
C GLU A 361 -33.86 7.95 8.14
N THR A 362 -32.54 7.88 7.94
CA THR A 362 -31.85 6.70 7.41
C THR A 362 -32.09 5.48 8.31
N ILE A 363 -31.94 5.62 9.63
CA ILE A 363 -32.11 4.51 10.59
C ILE A 363 -33.57 4.07 10.69
N ASP A 364 -34.51 5.01 10.61
CA ASP A 364 -35.95 4.74 10.58
C ASP A 364 -36.30 3.92 9.33
N GLY A 365 -35.78 4.32 8.17
CA GLY A 365 -35.88 3.53 6.93
C GLY A 365 -35.27 2.13 7.07
N MET A 366 -34.07 2.01 7.64
CA MET A 366 -33.44 0.69 7.88
C MET A 366 -34.29 -0.20 8.80
N ARG A 367 -34.90 0.37 9.84
CA ARG A 367 -35.76 -0.35 10.78
C ARG A 367 -37.05 -0.83 10.10
N HIS A 368 -37.66 0.01 9.27
CA HIS A 368 -38.85 -0.35 8.49
C HIS A 368 -38.54 -1.45 7.46
N ASP A 369 -37.39 -1.38 6.78
CA ASP A 369 -36.92 -2.43 5.87
C ASP A 369 -36.68 -3.77 6.58
N VAL A 370 -36.22 -3.75 7.84
CA VAL A 370 -36.07 -4.96 8.66
C VAL A 370 -37.44 -5.55 9.02
N VAL A 371 -38.44 -4.72 9.33
CA VAL A 371 -39.82 -5.18 9.54
C VAL A 371 -40.34 -5.86 8.27
N ASP A 372 -40.13 -5.26 7.10
CA ASP A 372 -40.51 -5.85 5.81
C ASP A 372 -39.83 -7.19 5.56
N SER A 373 -38.56 -7.29 5.93
CA SER A 373 -37.78 -8.54 5.82
C SER A 373 -38.31 -9.63 6.76
N ILE A 374 -38.76 -9.28 7.97
CA ILE A 374 -39.38 -10.22 8.91
C ILE A 374 -40.69 -10.76 8.33
N ILE A 375 -41.52 -9.87 7.79
CA ILE A 375 -42.82 -10.22 7.21
C ILE A 375 -42.65 -11.08 5.96
N ALA A 376 -41.76 -10.70 5.04
CA ALA A 376 -41.50 -11.44 3.82
C ALA A 376 -40.96 -12.87 4.10
N LYS A 377 -40.16 -13.05 5.16
CA LYS A 377 -39.67 -14.37 5.59
C LYS A 377 -40.75 -15.21 6.29
N GLY A 378 -41.69 -14.58 6.98
CA GLY A 378 -42.73 -15.24 7.77
C GLY A 378 -44.05 -15.50 7.04
N ILE A 379 -44.35 -14.74 5.99
CA ILE A 379 -45.59 -14.81 5.23
C ILE A 379 -45.29 -15.22 3.78
N PRO A 380 -45.58 -16.47 3.39
CA PRO A 380 -45.44 -16.89 1.99
C PRO A 380 -46.38 -16.09 1.07
N GLU A 381 -45.95 -15.89 -0.19
CA GLU A 381 -46.77 -15.18 -1.18
C GLU A 381 -48.15 -15.83 -1.34
N ARG A 382 -49.21 -15.03 -1.17
CA ARG A 382 -50.63 -15.45 -1.30
C ARG A 382 -51.10 -16.49 -0.27
N ALA A 383 -50.42 -16.58 0.87
CA ALA A 383 -50.84 -17.45 1.97
C ALA A 383 -51.97 -16.83 2.82
N TYR A 384 -52.88 -17.67 3.31
CA TYR A 384 -53.88 -17.28 4.30
C TYR A 384 -53.24 -17.09 5.69
N PRO A 385 -53.85 -16.30 6.61
CA PRO A 385 -53.32 -16.04 7.95
C PRO A 385 -52.95 -17.31 8.75
N GLU A 386 -53.69 -18.39 8.54
CA GLU A 386 -53.47 -19.70 9.18
C GLU A 386 -52.16 -20.39 8.75
N GLN A 387 -51.60 -19.97 7.61
CA GLN A 387 -50.38 -20.52 7.03
C GLN A 387 -49.15 -19.63 7.32
N TRP A 388 -49.33 -18.54 8.05
CA TRP A 388 -48.23 -17.66 8.44
C TRP A 388 -47.35 -18.33 9.49
N ASN A 389 -46.03 -18.18 9.36
CA ASN A 389 -45.11 -18.67 10.36
C ASN A 389 -44.98 -17.67 11.51
N VAL A 390 -46.01 -17.61 12.35
CA VAL A 390 -46.14 -16.60 13.39
C VAL A 390 -45.04 -16.71 14.45
N GLU A 391 -44.68 -17.93 14.85
CA GLU A 391 -43.61 -18.17 15.83
C GLU A 391 -42.26 -17.63 15.35
N GLN A 392 -41.94 -17.81 14.06
CA GLN A 392 -40.72 -17.26 13.47
C GLN A 392 -40.74 -15.73 13.45
N MET A 393 -41.88 -15.11 13.14
CA MET A 393 -42.00 -13.65 13.13
C MET A 393 -41.87 -13.05 14.54
N GLU A 394 -42.48 -13.67 15.55
CA GLU A 394 -42.37 -13.22 16.95
C GLU A 394 -40.93 -13.36 17.46
N ALA A 395 -40.28 -14.48 17.18
CA ALA A 395 -38.86 -14.68 17.50
C ALA A 395 -37.97 -13.64 16.81
N ALA A 396 -38.20 -13.38 15.52
CA ALA A 396 -37.44 -12.40 14.77
C ALA A 396 -37.69 -10.96 15.27
N ALA A 397 -38.93 -10.58 15.58
CA ALA A 397 -39.24 -9.27 16.17
C ALA A 397 -38.52 -9.07 17.51
N LYS A 398 -38.45 -10.12 18.34
CA LYS A 398 -37.69 -10.08 19.58
C LYS A 398 -36.18 -10.00 19.35
N THR A 399 -35.63 -10.75 18.40
CA THR A 399 -34.18 -10.75 18.14
C THR A 399 -33.69 -9.47 17.46
N TYR A 400 -34.40 -8.95 16.46
CA TYR A 400 -33.94 -7.81 15.66
C TYR A 400 -34.41 -6.46 16.22
N LEU A 401 -35.67 -6.38 16.68
CA LEU A 401 -36.27 -5.13 17.14
C LEU A 401 -36.32 -5.04 18.67
N ASN A 402 -35.99 -6.13 19.38
CA ASN A 402 -36.16 -6.23 20.83
C ASN A 402 -37.64 -6.05 21.26
N VAL A 403 -38.62 -6.28 20.39
CA VAL A 403 -40.05 -6.07 20.70
C VAL A 403 -40.73 -7.40 20.96
N GLU A 404 -41.55 -7.47 22.01
CA GLU A 404 -42.46 -8.59 22.24
C GLU A 404 -43.80 -8.29 21.52
N ALA A 405 -43.88 -8.69 20.26
CA ALA A 405 -45.07 -8.49 19.43
C ALA A 405 -46.00 -9.71 19.55
N PRO A 406 -47.27 -9.57 19.98
CA PRO A 406 -48.23 -10.67 20.05
C PRO A 406 -48.84 -10.96 18.66
N ILE A 407 -48.00 -11.33 17.69
CA ILE A 407 -48.41 -11.54 16.29
C ILE A 407 -49.42 -12.70 16.19
N LYS A 408 -49.33 -13.69 17.09
CA LYS A 408 -50.30 -14.79 17.15
C LYS A 408 -51.70 -14.29 17.47
N ALA A 409 -51.82 -13.34 18.40
CA ALA A 409 -53.11 -12.76 18.74
C ALA A 409 -53.67 -11.97 17.55
N TRP A 410 -52.82 -11.25 16.81
CA TRP A 410 -53.25 -10.51 15.62
C TRP A 410 -53.70 -11.42 14.49
N ALA A 411 -52.99 -12.52 14.23
CA ALA A 411 -53.34 -13.49 13.19
C ALA A 411 -54.70 -14.18 13.44
N GLU A 412 -55.16 -14.23 14.69
CA GLU A 412 -56.47 -14.75 15.08
C GLU A 412 -57.61 -13.70 14.96
N GLU A 413 -57.31 -12.44 14.65
CA GLU A 413 -58.31 -11.37 14.46
C GLU A 413 -59.02 -11.49 13.10
N GLU A 414 -60.35 -11.34 13.09
CA GLU A 414 -61.13 -11.36 11.85
C GLU A 414 -60.79 -10.16 10.94
N GLY A 415 -60.39 -10.45 9.70
CA GLY A 415 -60.13 -9.43 8.68
C GLY A 415 -58.71 -8.86 8.68
N ILE A 416 -57.77 -9.50 9.39
CA ILE A 416 -56.37 -9.08 9.36
C ILE A 416 -55.72 -9.39 8.00
N ASP A 417 -54.96 -8.42 7.49
CA ASP A 417 -54.13 -8.56 6.31
C ASP A 417 -52.65 -8.28 6.62
N VAL A 418 -51.80 -8.53 5.63
CA VAL A 418 -50.34 -8.37 5.75
C VAL A 418 -49.98 -6.91 6.06
N GLU A 419 -50.70 -5.95 5.48
CA GLU A 419 -50.44 -4.53 5.68
C GLU A 419 -50.76 -4.07 7.12
N GLN A 420 -51.83 -4.59 7.73
CA GLN A 420 -52.15 -4.31 9.12
C GLN A 420 -51.11 -4.87 10.07
N VAL A 421 -50.60 -6.09 9.84
CA VAL A 421 -49.50 -6.65 10.64
C VAL A 421 -48.24 -5.81 10.47
N ARG A 422 -47.94 -5.39 9.24
CA ARG A 422 -46.81 -4.52 8.91
C ARG A 422 -46.87 -3.21 9.66
N GLU A 423 -47.98 -2.49 9.57
CA GLU A 423 -48.17 -1.21 10.23
C GLU A 423 -48.09 -1.33 11.76
N ARG A 424 -48.70 -2.37 12.35
CA ARG A 424 -48.62 -2.62 13.80
C ARG A 424 -47.19 -2.90 14.26
N LEU A 425 -46.44 -3.70 13.51
CA LEU A 425 -45.06 -4.02 13.86
C LEU A 425 -44.12 -2.82 13.71
N ILE A 426 -44.32 -2.00 12.67
CA ILE A 426 -43.61 -0.72 12.50
C ILE A 426 -43.90 0.21 13.68
N ASN A 427 -45.16 0.40 14.04
CA ASN A 427 -45.56 1.30 15.13
C ASN A 427 -44.92 0.88 16.47
N LEU A 428 -44.93 -0.42 16.80
CA LEU A 428 -44.28 -0.91 18.03
C LEU A 428 -42.77 -0.70 18.01
N ALA A 429 -42.12 -0.92 16.86
CA ALA A 429 -40.69 -0.71 16.71
C ALA A 429 -40.32 0.77 16.88
N ASP A 430 -41.11 1.66 16.28
CA ASP A 430 -40.95 3.11 16.36
C ASP A 430 -41.22 3.65 17.76
N GLU A 431 -42.25 3.16 18.44
CA GLU A 431 -42.53 3.49 19.84
C GLU A 431 -41.37 3.10 20.76
N LYS A 432 -40.81 1.90 20.58
CA LYS A 432 -39.65 1.44 21.36
C LYS A 432 -38.40 2.26 21.08
N ALA A 433 -38.15 2.62 19.82
CA ALA A 433 -37.04 3.51 19.45
C ALA A 433 -37.21 4.91 20.06
N ALA A 434 -38.41 5.49 19.97
CA ALA A 434 -38.72 6.79 20.55
C ALA A 434 -38.58 6.79 22.09
N ALA A 435 -38.99 5.71 22.76
CA ALA A 435 -38.80 5.55 24.20
C ALA A 435 -37.32 5.57 24.60
N LYS A 436 -36.44 4.92 23.82
CA LYS A 436 -34.99 4.99 24.05
C LYS A 436 -34.42 6.39 23.86
N VAL A 437 -34.87 7.11 22.82
CA VAL A 437 -34.45 8.50 22.57
C VAL A 437 -34.84 9.42 23.73
N ALA A 438 -36.05 9.23 24.28
CA ALA A 438 -36.50 9.96 25.45
C ALA A 438 -35.69 9.62 26.72
N GLN A 439 -35.25 8.37 26.87
CA GLN A 439 -34.48 7.90 28.02
C GLN A 439 -33.04 8.45 28.06
N TYR A 440 -32.34 8.50 26.92
CA TYR A 440 -30.89 8.76 26.88
C TYR A 440 -30.48 10.16 26.39
N SER A 441 -31.43 11.05 26.11
CA SER A 441 -31.26 12.35 25.43
C SER A 441 -31.05 12.24 23.91
N PRO A 442 -31.72 13.07 23.09
CA PRO A 442 -31.60 13.03 21.63
C PRO A 442 -30.18 13.19 21.11
N ASN A 443 -29.40 14.11 21.68
CA ASN A 443 -28.04 14.39 21.19
C ASN A 443 -27.08 13.21 21.36
N ILE A 444 -27.17 12.51 22.49
CA ILE A 444 -26.34 11.32 22.76
C ILE A 444 -26.77 10.19 21.83
N MET A 445 -28.09 10.00 21.65
CA MET A 445 -28.60 8.98 20.73
C MET A 445 -28.16 9.22 19.29
N ARG A 446 -28.18 10.47 18.78
CA ARG A 446 -27.67 10.78 17.43
C ARG A 446 -26.19 10.41 17.25
N GLN A 447 -25.37 10.65 18.28
CA GLN A 447 -23.95 10.27 18.23
C GLN A 447 -23.77 8.76 18.21
N VAL A 448 -24.53 8.03 19.04
CA VAL A 448 -24.49 6.57 19.10
C VAL A 448 -24.98 5.95 17.79
N GLU A 449 -26.08 6.46 17.25
CA GLU A 449 -26.64 6.11 15.94
C GLU A 449 -25.59 6.23 14.83
N LYS A 450 -24.95 7.40 14.71
CA LYS A 450 -23.91 7.66 13.71
C LYS A 450 -22.68 6.77 13.91
N GLN A 451 -22.24 6.58 15.15
CA GLN A 451 -21.08 5.73 15.46
C GLN A 451 -21.33 4.28 15.09
N ILE A 452 -22.47 3.71 15.51
CA ILE A 452 -22.84 2.33 15.19
C ILE A 452 -22.96 2.15 13.69
N LEU A 453 -23.68 3.05 13.00
CA LEU A 453 -23.88 2.98 11.56
C LEU A 453 -22.54 2.98 10.79
N LEU A 454 -21.64 3.93 11.07
CA LEU A 454 -20.34 3.99 10.41
C LEU A 454 -19.47 2.76 10.70
N GLN A 455 -19.46 2.29 11.96
CA GLN A 455 -18.70 1.11 12.34
C GLN A 455 -19.23 -0.16 11.68
N SER A 456 -20.56 -0.31 11.56
CA SER A 456 -21.20 -1.43 10.88
C SER A 456 -20.91 -1.42 9.38
N ILE A 457 -20.97 -0.26 8.72
CA ILE A 457 -20.61 -0.10 7.29
C ILE A 457 -19.16 -0.52 7.06
N ASP A 458 -18.22 0.04 7.83
CA ASP A 458 -16.79 -0.22 7.65
C ASP A 458 -16.46 -1.70 7.92
N GLY A 459 -17.11 -2.31 8.91
CA GLY A 459 -16.96 -3.74 9.25
C GLY A 459 -17.44 -4.67 8.13
N LEU A 460 -18.69 -4.51 7.69
CA LEU A 460 -19.29 -5.34 6.65
C LEU A 460 -18.62 -5.13 5.28
N TRP A 461 -18.26 -3.88 4.95
CA TRP A 461 -17.54 -3.58 3.72
C TRP A 461 -16.20 -4.31 3.64
N ARG A 462 -15.44 -4.35 4.75
CA ARG A 462 -14.19 -5.11 4.82
C ARG A 462 -14.40 -6.60 4.57
N GLU A 463 -15.42 -7.20 5.18
CA GLU A 463 -15.75 -8.61 4.96
C GLU A 463 -16.15 -8.89 3.50
N HIS A 464 -16.91 -7.97 2.90
CA HIS A 464 -17.29 -8.05 1.50
C HIS A 464 -16.10 -7.95 0.54
N LEU A 465 -15.14 -7.07 0.82
CA LEU A 465 -13.88 -7.00 0.04
C LEU A 465 -13.13 -8.33 0.06
N VAL A 466 -13.05 -9.00 1.21
CA VAL A 466 -12.39 -10.31 1.33
C VAL A 466 -13.16 -11.37 0.54
N THR A 467 -14.49 -11.41 0.67
CA THR A 467 -15.33 -12.36 -0.08
C THR A 467 -15.17 -12.20 -1.59
N LEU A 468 -15.11 -10.97 -2.10
CA LEU A 468 -14.96 -10.68 -3.53
C LEU A 468 -13.56 -11.01 -4.05
N ASP A 469 -12.53 -10.83 -3.22
CA ASP A 469 -11.18 -11.28 -3.55
C ASP A 469 -11.15 -12.79 -3.75
N HIS A 470 -11.77 -13.56 -2.84
CA HIS A 470 -11.93 -15.01 -3.01
C HIS A 470 -12.75 -15.37 -4.25
N LEU A 471 -13.87 -14.69 -4.48
CA LEU A 471 -14.71 -14.93 -5.65
C LEU A 471 -13.95 -14.71 -6.97
N SER A 472 -13.16 -13.63 -7.05
CA SER A 472 -12.39 -13.28 -8.25
C SER A 472 -11.39 -14.38 -8.66
N LYS A 473 -10.90 -15.17 -7.68
CA LYS A 473 -9.94 -16.26 -7.89
C LYS A 473 -10.61 -17.53 -8.35
N VAL A 474 -11.83 -17.79 -7.88
CA VAL A 474 -12.56 -19.04 -8.18
C VAL A 474 -13.41 -18.91 -9.45
N VAL A 475 -13.90 -17.72 -9.77
CA VAL A 475 -14.82 -17.52 -10.90
C VAL A 475 -14.21 -17.92 -12.25
N GLY A 476 -12.88 -17.85 -12.39
CA GLY A 476 -12.17 -18.28 -13.59
C GLY A 476 -12.45 -19.74 -14.00
N TRP A 477 -12.74 -20.62 -13.03
CA TRP A 477 -13.06 -22.02 -13.30
C TRP A 477 -14.39 -22.20 -14.06
N ARG A 478 -15.31 -21.23 -14.00
CA ARG A 478 -16.56 -21.25 -14.78
C ARG A 478 -16.32 -21.20 -16.29
N GLY A 479 -15.14 -20.71 -16.71
CA GLY A 479 -14.69 -20.75 -18.09
C GLY A 479 -14.62 -22.15 -18.68
N LEU A 480 -14.40 -23.19 -17.84
CA LEU A 480 -14.42 -24.59 -18.29
C LEU A 480 -15.80 -25.03 -18.82
N ALA A 481 -16.87 -24.42 -18.29
CA ALA A 481 -18.25 -24.67 -18.71
C ALA A 481 -18.70 -23.74 -19.86
N GLN A 482 -17.76 -23.08 -20.56
CA GLN A 482 -18.03 -22.10 -21.61
C GLN A 482 -18.90 -20.90 -21.16
N ARG A 483 -18.91 -20.60 -19.87
CA ARG A 483 -19.54 -19.39 -19.33
C ARG A 483 -18.49 -18.29 -19.20
N ASP A 484 -18.87 -17.05 -19.50
CA ASP A 484 -17.97 -15.89 -19.35
C ASP A 484 -17.75 -15.61 -17.84
N PRO A 485 -16.51 -15.80 -17.32
CA PRO A 485 -16.22 -15.60 -15.90
C PRO A 485 -16.53 -14.18 -15.42
N LEU A 486 -16.41 -13.17 -16.28
CA LEU A 486 -16.66 -11.79 -15.87
C LEU A 486 -18.15 -11.51 -15.59
N ASN A 487 -19.04 -12.06 -16.41
CA ASN A 487 -20.49 -11.87 -16.21
C ASN A 487 -20.97 -12.62 -14.97
N GLU A 488 -20.45 -13.83 -14.78
CA GLU A 488 -20.65 -14.64 -13.58
C GLU A 488 -20.16 -13.91 -12.33
N TYR A 489 -18.97 -13.30 -12.38
CA TYR A 489 -18.44 -12.48 -11.29
C TYR A 489 -19.34 -11.28 -10.99
N LYS A 490 -19.80 -10.56 -12.02
CA LYS A 490 -20.69 -9.41 -11.86
C LYS A 490 -22.01 -9.76 -11.18
N GLN A 491 -22.64 -10.86 -11.60
CA GLN A 491 -23.90 -11.30 -11.04
C GLN A 491 -23.76 -11.64 -9.55
N GLU A 492 -22.79 -12.49 -9.22
CA GLU A 492 -22.59 -12.93 -7.83
C GLU A 492 -22.05 -11.81 -6.94
N ALA A 493 -21.16 -10.96 -7.46
CA ALA A 493 -20.71 -9.77 -6.74
C ALA A 493 -21.86 -8.81 -6.41
N TYR A 494 -22.86 -8.71 -7.29
CA TYR A 494 -24.07 -7.91 -7.04
C TYR A 494 -24.96 -8.57 -5.98
N GLU A 495 -25.17 -9.89 -6.04
CA GLU A 495 -25.93 -10.64 -5.02
C GLU A 495 -25.28 -10.52 -3.63
N LEU A 496 -23.95 -10.65 -3.55
CA LEU A 496 -23.19 -10.43 -2.32
C LEU A 496 -23.32 -8.99 -1.82
N PHE A 497 -23.32 -8.00 -2.71
CA PHE A 497 -23.50 -6.60 -2.34
C PHE A 497 -24.91 -6.31 -1.80
N GLN A 498 -25.96 -6.87 -2.41
CA GLN A 498 -27.32 -6.78 -1.87
C GLN A 498 -27.44 -7.44 -0.49
N THR A 499 -26.76 -8.58 -0.31
CA THR A 499 -26.67 -9.26 0.98
C THR A 499 -25.97 -8.39 2.02
N LEU A 500 -24.87 -7.72 1.66
CA LEU A 500 -24.20 -6.75 2.55
C LEU A 500 -25.16 -5.64 2.99
N LEU A 501 -25.92 -5.05 2.06
CA LEU A 501 -26.85 -3.97 2.39
C LEU A 501 -27.98 -4.46 3.30
N THR A 502 -28.46 -5.68 3.09
CA THR A 502 -29.47 -6.31 3.96
C THR A 502 -28.91 -6.56 5.36
N ASN A 503 -27.73 -7.15 5.44
CA ASN A 503 -27.03 -7.41 6.70
C ASN A 503 -26.71 -6.11 7.46
N LEU A 504 -26.39 -5.03 6.74
CA LEU A 504 -26.16 -3.72 7.35
C LEU A 504 -27.41 -3.23 8.08
N ARG A 505 -28.57 -3.25 7.41
CA ARG A 505 -29.85 -2.85 8.00
C ARG A 505 -30.20 -3.70 9.23
N GLU A 506 -30.08 -5.02 9.10
CA GLU A 506 -30.33 -5.97 10.19
C GLU A 506 -29.39 -5.71 11.38
N LEU A 507 -28.08 -5.55 11.12
CA LEU A 507 -27.06 -5.35 12.16
C LEU A 507 -27.25 -4.04 12.90
N VAL A 508 -27.42 -2.92 12.18
CA VAL A 508 -27.60 -1.59 12.77
C VAL A 508 -28.87 -1.55 13.61
N THR A 509 -29.99 -2.05 13.07
CA THR A 509 -31.27 -2.10 13.78
C THR A 509 -31.17 -2.95 15.04
N THR A 510 -30.51 -4.11 14.96
CA THR A 510 -30.32 -5.01 16.11
C THR A 510 -29.47 -4.36 17.20
N GLN A 511 -28.33 -3.79 16.82
CA GLN A 511 -27.41 -3.16 17.76
C GLN A 511 -28.08 -1.97 18.46
N LEU A 512 -28.79 -1.11 17.73
CA LEU A 512 -29.53 0.01 18.31
C LEU A 512 -30.70 -0.44 19.19
N SER A 513 -31.38 -1.52 18.82
CA SER A 513 -32.47 -2.09 19.62
C SER A 513 -32.00 -2.71 20.93
N HIS A 514 -30.74 -3.15 21.01
CA HIS A 514 -30.14 -3.80 22.19
C HIS A 514 -29.17 -2.93 22.99
N VAL A 515 -28.69 -1.80 22.43
CA VAL A 515 -27.75 -0.95 23.15
C VAL A 515 -28.40 -0.36 24.41
N GLU A 516 -27.70 -0.49 25.53
CA GLU A 516 -28.02 0.15 26.80
C GLU A 516 -26.87 1.08 27.18
N ILE A 517 -27.15 2.37 27.28
CA ILE A 517 -26.13 3.38 27.59
C ILE A 517 -26.07 3.53 29.09
N GLN A 518 -24.95 3.17 29.70
CA GLN A 518 -24.71 3.48 31.11
C GLN A 518 -24.32 4.95 31.23
N MET A 519 -25.25 5.78 31.70
CA MET A 519 -24.90 7.13 32.13
C MET A 519 -24.03 7.01 33.38
N ARG A 520 -22.75 7.33 33.27
CA ARG A 520 -21.89 7.44 34.45
C ARG A 520 -22.43 8.59 35.30
N GLU A 521 -22.97 8.27 36.46
CA GLU A 521 -23.33 9.31 37.44
C GLU A 521 -22.07 10.14 37.72
N PRO A 522 -22.15 11.48 37.68
CA PRO A 522 -21.02 12.31 38.05
C PRO A 522 -20.62 11.94 39.48
N GLU A 523 -19.37 11.50 39.67
CA GLU A 523 -18.85 11.20 41.00
C GLU A 523 -19.14 12.40 41.91
N PRO A 524 -19.76 12.20 43.09
CA PRO A 524 -20.02 13.29 43.99
C PRO A 524 -18.67 13.98 44.27
N PRO A 525 -18.63 15.34 44.26
CA PRO A 525 -17.39 16.06 44.49
C PRO A 525 -16.74 15.52 45.76
N PRO A 526 -15.41 15.25 45.75
CA PRO A 526 -14.73 14.70 46.91
C PRO A 526 -15.08 15.56 48.12
N GLN A 527 -15.57 14.92 49.19
CA GLN A 527 -15.89 15.64 50.42
C GLN A 527 -14.64 16.42 50.84
N PRO A 528 -14.76 17.73 51.14
CA PRO A 528 -13.61 18.52 51.55
C PRO A 528 -12.98 17.86 52.78
N ASP A 529 -11.69 17.54 52.68
CA ASP A 529 -10.94 16.93 53.76
C ASP A 529 -10.72 17.96 54.88
N PHE A 530 -11.61 17.96 55.87
CA PHE A 530 -11.54 18.85 57.03
C PHE A 530 -10.34 18.55 57.95
N SER A 531 -9.59 17.46 57.73
CA SER A 531 -8.42 17.11 58.57
C SER A 531 -7.20 18.02 58.35
N ARG A 532 -7.25 18.88 57.32
CA ARG A 532 -6.18 19.85 56.99
C ARG A 532 -6.53 21.32 57.28
N LEU A 533 -7.67 21.58 57.92
CA LEU A 533 -8.01 22.93 58.35
C LEU A 533 -7.26 23.26 59.64
N SER A 534 -6.16 23.99 59.52
CA SER A 534 -5.50 24.64 60.66
C SER A 534 -6.06 26.04 60.84
N GLU A 535 -6.58 26.36 62.02
CA GLU A 535 -6.93 27.72 62.40
C GLU A 535 -5.63 28.53 62.56
N ILE A 536 -5.57 29.70 61.91
CA ILE A 536 -4.41 30.61 61.99
C ILE A 536 -4.91 31.93 62.54
N HIS A 537 -4.48 32.26 63.75
CA HIS A 537 -4.70 33.56 64.37
C HIS A 537 -3.33 34.17 64.68
N VAL A 538 -2.86 35.06 63.80
CA VAL A 538 -1.56 35.73 63.96
C VAL A 538 -1.74 36.97 64.82
N ASP A 539 -1.09 37.03 65.98
CA ASP A 539 -1.12 38.22 66.82
C ASP A 539 -0.35 39.37 66.15
N PRO A 540 -0.97 40.55 65.96
CA PRO A 540 -0.38 41.66 65.23
C PRO A 540 0.79 42.36 65.96
N THR A 541 1.07 42.03 67.22
CA THR A 541 2.17 42.62 67.99
C THR A 541 3.41 41.74 68.11
N THR A 542 3.26 40.41 68.02
CA THR A 542 4.37 39.44 68.14
C THR A 542 4.65 38.68 66.84
N GLY A 543 3.69 38.60 65.92
CA GLY A 543 3.83 37.90 64.64
C GLY A 543 3.82 36.37 64.74
N GLU A 544 3.48 35.81 65.90
CA GLU A 544 3.33 34.36 66.11
C GLU A 544 1.85 33.94 66.01
N ASN A 545 1.60 32.65 65.71
CA ASN A 545 0.25 32.10 65.55
C ASN A 545 -0.28 31.58 66.90
N ASP A 546 -1.17 32.34 67.54
CA ASP A 546 -1.71 32.07 68.88
C ASP A 546 -2.81 30.99 68.88
N ALA A 547 -3.27 30.56 67.71
CA ALA A 547 -4.25 29.47 67.59
C ALA A 547 -3.68 28.09 68.02
N ALA A 548 -2.36 27.97 68.21
CA ALA A 548 -1.72 26.72 68.60
C ALA A 548 -1.63 26.51 70.13
N THR A 549 -1.97 27.51 70.95
CA THR A 549 -1.82 27.45 72.42
C THR A 549 -3.12 27.78 73.14
N GLY A 550 -4.01 26.79 73.25
CA GLY A 550 -5.29 26.98 73.96
C GLY A 550 -6.07 25.70 74.23
N VAL A 551 -5.65 24.95 75.25
CA VAL A 551 -6.46 24.15 76.19
C VAL A 551 -7.66 23.35 75.64
N SER A 552 -7.47 22.04 75.65
CA SER A 552 -8.47 20.97 75.72
C SER A 552 -9.75 21.34 76.51
N GLY A 553 -10.87 21.47 75.80
CA GLY A 553 -12.23 21.48 76.33
C GLY A 553 -12.98 20.24 75.84
N THR A 554 -13.01 19.21 76.66
CA THR A 554 -13.70 17.93 76.51
C THR A 554 -15.20 18.05 76.17
N LEU A 555 -15.67 17.35 75.13
CA LEU A 555 -16.94 16.59 75.03
C LEU A 555 -17.09 16.10 73.57
N GLY A 556 -17.26 14.84 73.20
CA GLY A 556 -17.23 13.55 73.86
C GLY A 556 -17.45 12.46 72.80
N LEU A 557 -16.88 11.28 73.03
CA LEU A 557 -17.54 9.96 72.96
C LEU A 557 -16.45 8.89 72.96
N ALA A 558 -16.30 8.25 74.11
CA ALA A 558 -15.73 6.92 74.18
C ALA A 558 -16.71 5.93 73.53
N THR A 559 -16.22 5.02 72.68
CA THR A 559 -16.47 3.57 72.80
C THR A 559 -15.75 2.78 71.71
N ALA A 560 -15.29 1.59 72.11
CA ALA A 560 -14.85 0.45 71.31
C ALA A 560 -13.43 0.46 70.73
N ALA A 561 -12.49 0.11 71.61
CA ALA A 561 -11.39 -0.75 71.22
C ALA A 561 -11.86 -2.22 71.12
N VAL A 562 -11.13 -2.98 70.32
CA VAL A 562 -11.03 -4.45 70.26
C VAL A 562 -11.93 -5.18 69.24
N GLY A 563 -11.29 -5.63 68.15
CA GLY A 563 -11.61 -6.92 67.53
C GLY A 563 -11.80 -6.91 66.02
N ALA A 564 -10.72 -7.11 65.25
CA ALA A 564 -10.75 -7.86 63.98
C ALA A 564 -9.32 -8.14 63.48
N LEU A 565 -8.89 -9.39 63.64
CA LEU A 565 -7.82 -10.02 62.88
C LEU A 565 -8.47 -10.90 61.81
N ALA A 566 -7.79 -11.01 60.66
CA ALA A 566 -7.98 -11.93 59.54
C ALA A 566 -9.24 -11.71 58.68
N ASP A 567 -9.25 -11.89 57.36
CA ASP A 567 -8.28 -12.05 56.27
C ASP A 567 -9.14 -12.10 54.99
N GLY A 568 -8.58 -11.70 53.83
CA GLY A 568 -9.01 -12.25 52.53
C GLY A 568 -9.69 -11.35 51.50
N SER A 569 -8.85 -10.75 50.62
CA SER A 569 -8.96 -10.68 49.14
C SER A 569 -9.98 -9.71 48.50
N ASN A 570 -9.69 -8.95 47.44
CA ASN A 570 -8.48 -8.69 46.63
C ASN A 570 -8.69 -7.42 45.78
N ASP A 571 -7.61 -6.99 45.12
CA ASP A 571 -7.51 -6.01 44.01
C ASP A 571 -6.96 -4.61 44.36
N GLN A 572 -5.63 -4.57 44.59
CA GLN A 572 -4.81 -3.48 44.06
C GLN A 572 -3.40 -3.99 43.74
N ALA A 573 -3.00 -3.80 42.48
CA ALA A 573 -1.74 -4.22 41.90
C ALA A 573 -0.54 -3.37 42.41
N ASP A 574 0.47 -4.08 42.88
CA ASP A 574 1.90 -3.78 43.03
C ASP A 574 2.40 -2.33 42.86
N ALA A 575 2.76 -1.72 43.99
CA ALA A 575 3.83 -0.73 44.07
C ALA A 575 4.77 -1.07 45.26
N ASP A 576 6.05 -1.33 44.96
CA ASP A 576 7.11 -1.69 45.91
C ASP A 576 7.19 -0.68 47.10
N PRO A 577 7.15 -1.11 48.38
CA PRO A 577 7.06 -0.24 49.56
C PRO A 577 8.29 0.65 49.84
N ARG A 578 9.28 0.71 48.95
CA ARG A 578 10.57 1.39 49.17
C ARG A 578 10.80 2.65 48.34
N LEU A 579 9.85 3.07 47.52
CA LEU A 579 9.99 4.27 46.69
C LEU A 579 9.09 5.39 47.23
N ARG A 580 9.69 6.35 47.95
CA ARG A 580 9.01 7.62 48.24
C ARG A 580 8.96 8.44 46.95
N PRO A 581 7.84 9.13 46.65
CA PRO A 581 7.79 10.07 45.54
C PRO A 581 8.89 11.13 45.69
N ILE A 582 9.71 11.33 44.66
CA ILE A 582 10.76 12.35 44.64
C ILE A 582 10.38 13.48 43.68
N ASP A 583 10.75 14.71 44.04
CA ASP A 583 10.55 15.89 43.17
C ASP A 583 11.31 15.70 41.84
N PRO A 584 10.63 15.76 40.68
CA PRO A 584 11.24 15.58 39.35
C PRO A 584 12.44 16.49 39.08
N LYS A 585 12.52 17.66 39.73
CA LYS A 585 13.64 18.59 39.56
C LYS A 585 14.98 18.01 40.04
N LEU A 586 14.97 17.08 40.99
CA LEU A 586 16.17 16.43 41.52
C LEU A 586 16.74 15.35 40.58
N LEU A 587 16.01 14.98 39.53
CA LEU A 587 16.42 13.97 38.55
C LEU A 587 17.12 14.61 37.32
N VAL A 588 17.04 15.93 37.17
CA VAL A 588 17.63 16.65 36.03
C VAL A 588 19.14 16.81 36.21
N GLY A 589 19.92 16.29 35.27
CA GLY A 589 21.39 16.41 35.26
C GLY A 589 22.15 15.35 36.08
N VAL A 590 21.48 14.34 36.63
CA VAL A 590 22.13 13.25 37.38
C VAL A 590 22.85 12.30 36.43
N SER A 591 24.14 12.08 36.65
CA SER A 591 24.94 11.18 35.80
C SER A 591 24.49 9.71 35.95
N ARG A 592 24.51 8.93 34.86
CA ARG A 592 24.00 7.54 34.84
C ARG A 592 24.61 6.60 35.90
N ASN A 593 25.85 6.87 36.32
CA ASN A 593 26.56 6.05 37.30
C ASN A 593 26.58 6.66 38.72
N ALA A 594 26.01 7.85 38.92
CA ALA A 594 25.88 8.47 40.24
C ALA A 594 24.85 7.73 41.12
N PRO A 595 24.97 7.81 42.46
CA PRO A 595 23.94 7.30 43.36
C PRO A 595 22.59 7.99 43.12
N CYS A 596 21.50 7.24 43.15
CA CYS A 596 20.17 7.74 42.84
C CYS A 596 19.66 8.69 43.93
N PRO A 597 19.12 9.88 43.57
CA PRO A 597 18.64 10.86 44.54
C PRO A 597 17.48 10.39 45.44
N CYS A 598 16.80 9.28 45.10
CA CYS A 598 15.73 8.72 45.93
C CYS A 598 16.21 8.05 47.23
N GLY A 599 17.52 8.03 47.49
CA GLY A 599 18.10 7.44 48.70
C GLY A 599 18.09 5.91 48.71
N SER A 600 17.80 5.25 47.58
CA SER A 600 17.77 3.78 47.45
C SER A 600 19.13 3.09 47.55
N GLY A 601 20.23 3.86 47.59
CA GLY A 601 21.60 3.33 47.59
C GLY A 601 22.07 2.72 46.26
N ARG A 602 21.20 2.66 45.23
CA ARG A 602 21.51 2.13 43.89
C ARG A 602 21.99 3.24 42.95
N LYS A 603 22.72 2.88 41.88
CA LYS A 603 23.10 3.81 40.80
C LYS A 603 21.87 4.21 40.00
N PHE A 604 21.83 5.45 39.49
CA PHE A 604 20.67 6.04 38.81
C PHE A 604 20.13 5.17 37.65
N LYS A 605 21.01 4.61 36.80
CA LYS A 605 20.64 3.72 35.68
C LYS A 605 19.94 2.40 36.08
N HIS A 606 20.00 2.02 37.35
CA HIS A 606 19.37 0.79 37.87
C HIS A 606 18.22 1.11 38.84
N CYS A 607 17.73 2.35 38.80
CA CYS A 607 16.61 2.85 39.58
C CYS A 607 15.78 3.77 38.67
N HIS A 608 15.59 5.05 39.00
CA HIS A 608 14.74 5.95 38.21
C HIS A 608 15.20 6.22 36.75
N GLY A 609 16.41 5.82 36.36
CA GLY A 609 16.88 5.87 34.97
C GLY A 609 16.83 4.52 34.23
N SER A 610 16.08 3.54 34.74
CA SER A 610 15.91 2.22 34.09
C SER A 610 14.71 2.13 33.13
N TYR A 611 13.93 3.20 33.01
CA TYR A 611 12.76 3.32 32.13
C TYR A 611 13.01 4.37 31.05
#